data_AF-A0A5N8HM94-F1
#
_entry.id   AF-A0A5N8HM94-F1
#
_cell.length_a   1.000
_cell.length_b   1.000
_cell.length_c   1.000
_cell.angle_alpha   90.00
_cell.angle_beta   90.00
_cell.angle_gamma   90.00
#
_symmetry.space_group_name_H-M   'P 1'
#
loop_
_entity.id
_entity.type
_entity.pdbx_description
1 polymer ?
#
loop_
_entity_poly.entity_id
_entity_poly.type
_entity_poly.pdbx_seq_one_letter_code
_entity_poly.pdbx_strand_id
1 'polypeptide(L)'
;RIIAPLRPTNVADYRHVAFWQRLRYFCRLYLQSSQELHRLQSGVDDHARLARTSALARHTDNAEAMWSGLRTFCTLMMIGAWSIASQWDAGANALTLAAISCVLYSAVAAPFKSLSLLMRTLVLLSLFSFVVKFGLMVQISDLWQFLLFLFPLLATMQLLKLQMPKFAALWGQLIVFMGSFIAVTNPPVYDFADFLNDNLAKIVGVALAWLAFAILRPGSDARKSRRHIRALRRDFVDQLSRHPTLSESEFESLTYHHVSQLSNSQDALARRWLLRWGVVLLNCSHVVWQLRDWESRSDPLSRVRDNCISLLRGVMSERGVQQKSLAATLEELQRICDSLARHHQPAARELAAIVWRLYCSLSQLEQAPPQGTLAS
;
A
#
# COMPACT_ATOMS: atom_id res chain seq x y z
N ARG A 1 23.94 14.06 -24.14
CA ARG A 1 23.99 15.02 -25.27
C ARG A 1 22.76 15.92 -25.29
N ILE A 2 21.54 15.37 -25.16
CA ILE A 2 20.27 16.14 -25.16
C ILE A 2 20.22 17.28 -24.14
N ILE A 3 20.67 17.04 -22.91
CA ILE A 3 20.63 18.07 -21.85
C ILE A 3 21.82 19.05 -21.90
N ALA A 4 22.90 18.77 -22.65
CA ALA A 4 24.12 19.59 -22.68
C ALA A 4 23.93 21.12 -22.87
N PRO A 5 22.98 21.62 -23.70
CA PRO A 5 22.74 23.06 -23.84
C PRO A 5 22.16 23.74 -22.59
N LEU A 6 21.57 22.98 -21.66
CA LEU A 6 21.02 23.51 -20.39
C LEU A 6 22.08 23.61 -19.29
N ARG A 7 23.37 23.40 -19.62
CA ARG A 7 24.46 23.50 -18.64
C ARG A 7 24.63 24.96 -18.20
N PRO A 8 24.76 25.23 -16.89
CA PRO A 8 24.96 26.58 -16.38
C PRO A 8 26.23 27.21 -16.95
N THR A 9 26.08 28.37 -17.60
CA THR A 9 27.18 29.22 -18.08
C THR A 9 27.67 30.16 -16.99
N ASN A 10 26.76 30.66 -16.14
CA ASN A 10 27.10 31.44 -14.95
C ASN A 10 27.16 30.54 -13.71
N VAL A 11 28.36 30.23 -13.25
CA VAL A 11 28.60 29.38 -12.06
C VAL A 11 28.22 30.09 -10.76
N ALA A 12 27.99 31.41 -10.78
CA ALA A 12 27.50 32.16 -9.62
C ALA A 12 25.99 31.99 -9.39
N ASP A 13 25.23 31.57 -10.41
CA ASP A 13 23.80 31.27 -10.27
C ASP A 13 23.60 29.86 -9.69
N TYR A 14 23.66 29.77 -8.36
CA TYR A 14 23.48 28.53 -7.62
C TYR A 14 22.12 27.87 -7.88
N ARG A 15 21.08 28.64 -8.25
CA ARG A 15 19.73 28.11 -8.53
C ARG A 15 19.74 27.32 -9.84
N HIS A 16 20.35 27.88 -10.87
CA HIS A 16 20.48 27.21 -12.16
C HIS A 16 21.40 25.98 -12.07
N VAL A 17 22.48 26.06 -11.28
CA VAL A 17 23.34 24.90 -10.95
C VAL A 17 22.55 23.79 -10.26
N ALA A 18 21.75 24.12 -9.24
CA ALA A 18 20.93 23.16 -8.50
C ALA A 18 19.92 22.43 -9.41
N PHE A 19 19.22 23.18 -10.27
CA PHE A 19 18.28 22.62 -11.23
C PHE A 19 18.98 21.67 -12.21
N TRP A 20 20.11 22.11 -12.78
CA TRP A 20 20.91 21.31 -13.71
C TRP A 20 21.40 20.00 -13.09
N GLN A 21 21.92 20.03 -11.86
CA GLN A 21 22.35 18.84 -11.14
C GLN A 21 21.20 17.85 -10.91
N ARG A 22 20.02 18.35 -10.51
CA ARG A 22 18.84 17.50 -10.30
C ARG A 22 18.34 16.89 -11.61
N LEU A 23 18.30 17.67 -12.70
CA LEU A 23 17.91 17.17 -14.03
C LEU A 23 18.88 16.10 -14.51
N ARG A 24 20.19 16.32 -14.37
CA ARG A 24 21.22 15.34 -14.73
C ARG A 24 21.10 14.06 -13.91
N TYR A 25 20.85 14.16 -12.60
CA TYR A 25 20.61 13.01 -11.73
C TYR A 25 19.36 12.23 -12.19
N PHE A 26 18.25 12.93 -12.43
CA PHE A 26 17.02 12.32 -12.93
C PHE A 26 17.23 11.59 -14.26
N CYS A 27 17.89 12.22 -15.25
CA CYS A 27 18.16 11.57 -16.53
C CYS A 27 19.04 10.32 -16.37
N ARG A 28 20.03 10.34 -15.48
CA ARG A 28 20.86 9.15 -15.19
C ARG A 28 20.04 8.03 -14.59
N LEU A 29 19.25 8.35 -13.56
CA LEU A 29 18.39 7.39 -12.89
C LEU A 29 17.38 6.78 -13.86
N TYR A 30 16.73 7.60 -14.68
CA TYR A 30 15.77 7.17 -15.70
C TYR A 30 16.40 6.25 -16.74
N LEU A 31 17.59 6.59 -17.25
CA LEU A 31 18.30 5.76 -18.23
C LEU A 31 18.74 4.44 -17.61
N GLN A 32 19.26 4.45 -16.37
CA GLN A 32 19.62 3.22 -15.66
C GLN A 32 18.39 2.34 -15.44
N SER A 33 17.29 2.89 -14.90
CA SER A 33 16.07 2.12 -14.68
C SER A 33 15.48 1.57 -15.98
N SER A 34 15.48 2.36 -17.07
CA SER A 34 15.00 1.93 -18.38
C SER A 34 15.86 0.80 -18.96
N GLN A 35 17.18 0.88 -18.80
CA GLN A 35 18.10 -0.17 -19.24
C GLN A 35 17.87 -1.47 -18.46
N GLU A 36 17.76 -1.40 -17.13
CA GLU A 36 17.50 -2.59 -16.32
C GLU A 36 16.12 -3.20 -16.62
N LEU A 37 15.10 -2.37 -16.83
CA LEU A 37 13.75 -2.83 -17.18
C LEU A 37 13.73 -3.51 -18.56
N HIS A 38 14.45 -2.96 -19.54
CA HIS A 38 14.63 -3.61 -20.84
C HIS A 38 15.37 -4.94 -20.74
N ARG A 39 16.40 -5.04 -19.89
CA ARG A 39 17.11 -6.30 -19.65
C ARG A 39 16.20 -7.37 -19.05
N LEU A 40 15.42 -7.00 -18.03
CA LEU A 40 14.44 -7.88 -17.41
C LEU A 40 13.39 -8.37 -18.42
N GLN A 41 12.92 -7.50 -19.31
CA GLN A 41 11.98 -7.87 -20.38
C GLN A 41 12.61 -8.79 -21.44
N SER A 42 13.91 -8.64 -21.71
CA SER A 42 14.64 -9.46 -22.69
C SER A 42 15.02 -10.86 -22.18
N GLY A 43 14.73 -11.19 -20.92
CA GLY A 43 14.97 -12.52 -20.34
C GLY A 43 16.46 -12.84 -20.10
N VAL A 44 17.33 -11.83 -20.09
CA VAL A 44 18.75 -12.01 -19.75
C VAL A 44 18.87 -12.05 -18.23
N ASP A 45 18.74 -13.25 -17.65
CA ASP A 45 18.84 -13.50 -16.21
C ASP A 45 20.30 -13.41 -15.72
N ASP A 46 20.81 -12.18 -15.59
CA ASP A 46 22.11 -11.92 -14.96
C ASP A 46 21.90 -11.45 -13.52
N HIS A 47 21.16 -12.23 -12.72
CA HIS A 47 20.86 -11.96 -11.31
C HIS A 47 22.11 -11.78 -10.43
N ALA A 48 23.28 -12.25 -10.90
CA ALA A 48 24.57 -12.11 -10.23
C ALA A 48 25.12 -10.67 -10.18
N ARG A 49 24.63 -9.75 -11.03
CA ARG A 49 25.12 -8.36 -11.09
C ARG A 49 24.23 -7.32 -10.43
N LEU A 50 23.03 -7.70 -9.98
CA LEU A 50 22.18 -6.77 -9.26
C LEU A 50 22.84 -6.47 -7.90
N ALA A 51 23.30 -5.24 -7.73
CA ALA A 51 23.76 -4.76 -6.44
C ALA A 51 22.67 -5.08 -5.40
N ARG A 52 23.05 -5.75 -4.31
CA ARG A 52 22.11 -6.09 -3.23
C ARG A 52 21.47 -4.80 -2.72
N THR A 53 20.25 -4.52 -3.15
CA THR A 53 19.46 -3.41 -2.65
C THR A 53 18.95 -3.78 -1.27
N SER A 54 18.80 -2.79 -0.38
CA SER A 54 18.19 -3.02 0.92
C SER A 54 16.80 -3.62 0.72
N ALA A 55 16.50 -4.70 1.42
CA ALA A 55 15.20 -5.35 1.32
C ALA A 55 14.08 -4.34 1.61
N LEU A 56 12.98 -4.43 0.86
CA LEU A 56 11.82 -3.59 1.13
C LEU A 56 11.38 -3.80 2.59
N ALA A 57 11.44 -2.73 3.37
CA ALA A 57 11.04 -2.72 4.76
C ALA A 57 9.54 -3.02 4.84
N ARG A 58 9.21 -4.26 5.21
CA ARG A 58 7.85 -4.71 5.45
C ARG A 58 7.56 -4.56 6.93
N HIS A 59 6.75 -3.56 7.28
CA HIS A 59 6.21 -3.46 8.63
C HIS A 59 4.93 -4.29 8.74
N THR A 60 4.99 -5.37 9.53
CA THR A 60 3.83 -6.18 9.91
C THR A 60 3.29 -5.69 11.25
N ASP A 61 2.02 -5.30 11.30
CA ASP A 61 1.36 -4.95 12.58
C ASP A 61 1.00 -6.23 13.32
N ASN A 62 1.92 -6.72 14.16
CA ASN A 62 1.78 -7.98 14.89
C ASN A 62 0.54 -8.00 15.81
N ALA A 63 0.12 -6.83 16.32
CA ALA A 63 -1.08 -6.73 17.16
C ALA A 63 -2.35 -7.00 16.36
N GLU A 64 -2.44 -6.46 15.14
CA GLU A 64 -3.58 -6.71 14.26
C GLU A 64 -3.60 -8.13 13.72
N ALA A 65 -2.43 -8.68 13.40
CA ALA A 65 -2.29 -10.08 13.00
C ALA A 65 -2.76 -11.01 14.13
N MET A 66 -2.35 -10.76 15.37
CA MET A 66 -2.80 -11.50 16.55
C MET A 66 -4.33 -11.39 16.74
N TRP A 67 -4.90 -10.19 16.62
CA TRP A 67 -6.35 -9.99 16.76
C TRP A 67 -7.16 -10.68 15.67
N SER A 68 -6.68 -10.64 14.42
CA SER A 68 -7.33 -11.36 13.33
C SER A 68 -7.21 -12.87 13.49
N GLY A 69 -6.06 -13.35 13.95
CA GLY A 69 -5.81 -14.76 14.28
C GLY A 69 -6.74 -15.26 15.38
N LEU A 70 -6.80 -14.54 16.50
CA LEU A 70 -7.66 -14.87 17.64
C LEU A 70 -9.14 -14.91 17.24
N ARG A 71 -9.62 -13.92 16.49
CA ARG A 71 -10.99 -13.93 15.96
C ARG A 71 -11.26 -15.18 15.12
N THR A 72 -10.36 -15.49 14.20
CA THR A 72 -10.51 -16.64 13.30
C THR A 72 -10.52 -17.94 14.08
N PHE A 73 -9.62 -18.08 15.06
CA PHE A 73 -9.57 -19.21 15.98
C PHE A 73 -10.87 -19.38 16.75
N CYS A 74 -11.36 -18.34 17.42
CA CYS A 74 -12.63 -18.39 18.16
C CYS A 74 -13.81 -18.75 17.25
N THR A 75 -13.86 -18.17 16.04
CA THR A 75 -14.93 -18.42 15.07
C THR A 75 -14.97 -19.89 14.65
N LEU A 76 -13.81 -20.44 14.25
CA LEU A 76 -13.73 -21.84 13.80
C LEU A 76 -13.93 -22.81 14.96
N MET A 77 -13.44 -22.50 16.16
CA MET A 77 -13.67 -23.32 17.34
C MET A 77 -15.16 -23.38 17.69
N MET A 78 -15.87 -22.25 17.66
CA MET A 78 -17.32 -22.22 17.91
C MET A 78 -18.11 -22.99 16.85
N ILE A 79 -17.80 -22.80 15.57
CA ILE A 79 -18.46 -23.51 14.47
C ILE A 79 -18.19 -25.02 14.56
N GLY A 80 -16.94 -25.41 14.80
CA GLY A 80 -16.54 -26.81 14.93
C GLY A 80 -17.19 -27.47 16.14
N ALA A 81 -17.15 -26.84 17.31
CA ALA A 81 -17.79 -27.34 18.52
C ALA A 81 -19.30 -27.49 18.33
N TRP A 82 -19.95 -26.51 17.70
CA TRP A 82 -21.38 -26.58 17.41
C TRP A 82 -21.70 -27.72 16.44
N SER A 83 -20.96 -27.84 15.34
CA SER A 83 -21.13 -28.89 14.33
C SER A 83 -20.97 -30.30 14.92
N ILE A 84 -19.99 -30.50 15.81
CA ILE A 84 -19.75 -31.79 16.47
C ILE A 84 -20.87 -32.08 17.47
N ALA A 85 -21.25 -31.10 18.29
CA ALA A 85 -22.28 -31.26 19.31
C ALA A 85 -23.68 -31.52 18.71
N SER A 86 -24.00 -30.86 17.61
CA SER A 86 -25.27 -31.05 16.91
C SER A 86 -25.28 -32.24 15.95
N GLN A 87 -24.14 -32.96 15.80
CA GLN A 87 -23.94 -34.01 14.81
C GLN A 87 -24.38 -33.57 13.41
N TRP A 88 -24.03 -32.35 13.02
CA TRP A 88 -24.50 -31.77 11.76
C TRP A 88 -23.66 -32.26 10.58
N ASP A 89 -24.27 -33.09 9.72
CA ASP A 89 -23.60 -33.72 8.57
C ASP A 89 -22.89 -32.73 7.65
N ALA A 90 -23.53 -31.60 7.34
CA ALA A 90 -22.99 -30.57 6.46
C ALA A 90 -22.07 -29.56 7.18
N GLY A 91 -21.78 -29.75 8.48
CA GLY A 91 -21.01 -28.80 9.28
C GLY A 91 -19.58 -28.60 8.80
N ALA A 92 -18.98 -29.59 8.13
CA ALA A 92 -17.69 -29.44 7.46
C ALA A 92 -17.71 -28.33 6.38
N ASN A 93 -18.81 -28.20 5.64
CA ASN A 93 -18.97 -27.17 4.59
C ASN A 93 -19.20 -25.77 5.19
N ALA A 94 -19.87 -25.70 6.35
CA ALA A 94 -19.95 -24.45 7.12
C ALA A 94 -18.56 -24.01 7.60
N LEU A 95 -17.77 -24.94 8.15
CA LEU A 95 -16.43 -24.66 8.69
C LEU A 95 -15.47 -24.20 7.58
N THR A 96 -15.47 -24.86 6.43
CA THR A 96 -14.59 -24.51 5.30
C THR A 96 -14.89 -23.12 4.76
N LEU A 97 -16.17 -22.80 4.53
CA LEU A 97 -16.53 -21.49 3.98
C LEU A 97 -16.35 -20.35 5.00
N ALA A 98 -16.55 -20.64 6.29
CA ALA A 98 -16.18 -19.72 7.36
C ALA A 98 -14.66 -19.45 7.38
N ALA A 99 -13.84 -20.49 7.27
CA ALA A 99 -12.37 -20.36 7.24
C ALA A 99 -11.90 -19.54 6.03
N ILE A 100 -12.38 -19.86 4.84
CA ILE A 100 -12.07 -19.13 3.60
C ILE A 100 -12.45 -17.66 3.74
N SER A 101 -13.65 -17.38 4.28
CA SER A 101 -14.12 -16.01 4.52
C SER A 101 -13.23 -15.26 5.50
N CYS A 102 -12.87 -15.89 6.62
CA CYS A 102 -11.98 -15.27 7.61
C CYS A 102 -10.61 -14.92 7.03
N VAL A 103 -10.02 -15.83 6.24
CA VAL A 103 -8.71 -15.61 5.62
C VAL A 103 -8.79 -14.50 4.56
N LEU A 104 -9.69 -14.61 3.58
CA LEU A 104 -9.80 -13.65 2.48
C LEU A 104 -10.07 -12.22 2.96
N TYR A 105 -10.92 -12.06 3.97
CA TYR A 105 -11.33 -10.73 4.44
C TYR A 105 -10.51 -10.21 5.62
N SER A 106 -9.57 -11.00 6.16
CA SER A 106 -8.62 -10.50 7.17
C SER A 106 -7.71 -9.40 6.63
N ALA A 107 -7.35 -9.47 5.35
CA ALA A 107 -6.43 -8.54 4.69
C ALA A 107 -7.13 -7.34 4.01
N VAL A 108 -8.47 -7.33 3.96
CA VAL A 108 -9.24 -6.29 3.26
C VAL A 108 -9.52 -5.11 4.19
N ALA A 109 -9.35 -3.88 3.69
CA ALA A 109 -9.57 -2.66 4.47
C ALA A 109 -11.01 -2.50 4.99
N ALA A 110 -12.01 -2.96 4.24
CA ALA A 110 -13.44 -2.89 4.58
C ALA A 110 -14.11 -4.28 4.57
N PRO A 111 -13.82 -5.14 5.58
CA PRO A 111 -14.26 -6.53 5.55
C PRO A 111 -15.78 -6.68 5.59
N PHE A 112 -16.48 -5.80 6.31
CA PHE A 112 -17.94 -5.87 6.44
C PHE A 112 -18.67 -5.69 5.11
N LYS A 113 -18.22 -4.75 4.26
CA LYS A 113 -18.81 -4.53 2.93
C LYS A 113 -18.59 -5.75 2.03
N SER A 114 -17.40 -6.33 2.08
CA SER A 114 -17.04 -7.49 1.28
C SER A 114 -17.74 -8.79 1.74
N LEU A 115 -17.86 -9.01 3.05
CA LEU A 115 -18.63 -10.13 3.62
C LEU A 115 -20.12 -9.98 3.32
N SER A 116 -20.68 -8.77 3.40
CA SER A 116 -22.09 -8.53 3.05
C SER A 116 -22.36 -8.74 1.55
N LEU A 117 -21.39 -8.39 0.70
CA LEU A 117 -21.43 -8.72 -0.73
C LEU A 117 -21.40 -10.24 -0.93
N LEU A 118 -20.45 -10.93 -0.28
CA LEU A 118 -20.33 -12.39 -0.37
C LEU A 118 -21.64 -13.07 0.03
N MET A 119 -22.30 -12.62 1.10
CA MET A 119 -23.58 -13.16 1.52
C MET A 119 -24.66 -13.07 0.46
N ARG A 120 -24.81 -11.89 -0.16
CA ARG A 120 -25.75 -11.72 -1.28
C ARG A 120 -25.39 -12.64 -2.43
N THR A 121 -24.10 -12.77 -2.73
CA THR A 121 -23.60 -13.66 -3.78
C THR A 121 -23.96 -15.13 -3.49
N LEU A 122 -23.78 -15.62 -2.26
CA LEU A 122 -24.08 -17.01 -1.91
C LEU A 122 -25.57 -17.33 -1.97
N VAL A 123 -26.44 -16.39 -1.55
CA VAL A 123 -27.89 -16.55 -1.69
C VAL A 123 -28.29 -16.63 -3.17
N LEU A 124 -27.77 -15.71 -4.01
CA LEU A 124 -28.00 -15.75 -5.45
C LEU A 124 -27.49 -17.05 -6.08
N LEU A 125 -26.32 -17.50 -5.64
CA LEU A 125 -25.68 -18.71 -6.15
C LEU A 125 -26.44 -19.97 -5.74
N SER A 126 -27.01 -20.00 -4.54
CA SER A 126 -27.88 -21.09 -4.08
C SER A 126 -29.16 -21.20 -4.91
N LEU A 127 -29.80 -20.07 -5.24
CA LEU A 127 -30.96 -20.05 -6.13
C LEU A 127 -30.59 -20.49 -7.55
N PHE A 128 -29.46 -19.99 -8.06
CA PHE A 128 -28.97 -20.35 -9.38
C PHE A 128 -28.60 -21.84 -9.47
N SER A 129 -27.87 -22.37 -8.48
CA SER A 129 -27.47 -23.78 -8.45
C SER A 129 -28.67 -24.70 -8.29
N PHE A 130 -29.74 -24.27 -7.61
CA PHE A 130 -30.98 -25.03 -7.54
C PHE A 130 -31.59 -25.23 -8.94
N VAL A 131 -31.71 -24.16 -9.72
CA VAL A 131 -32.23 -24.20 -11.10
C VAL A 131 -31.34 -25.06 -11.99
N VAL A 132 -30.01 -24.90 -11.89
CA VAL A 132 -29.07 -25.69 -12.72
C VAL A 132 -29.09 -27.16 -12.33
N LYS A 133 -29.02 -27.50 -11.04
CA LYS A 133 -28.90 -28.90 -10.59
C LYS A 133 -30.20 -29.68 -10.79
N PHE A 134 -31.36 -29.11 -10.46
CA PHE A 134 -32.64 -29.84 -10.55
C PHE A 134 -33.40 -29.60 -11.85
N GLY A 135 -33.16 -28.48 -12.54
CA GLY A 135 -33.81 -28.20 -13.83
C GLY A 135 -33.01 -28.71 -15.02
N LEU A 136 -31.73 -28.35 -15.09
CA LEU A 136 -30.89 -28.59 -16.26
C LEU A 136 -30.07 -29.88 -16.16
N MET A 137 -29.41 -30.13 -15.03
CA MET A 137 -28.45 -31.23 -14.89
C MET A 137 -29.14 -32.60 -14.98
N VAL A 138 -30.41 -32.71 -14.56
CA VAL A 138 -31.24 -33.91 -14.74
C VAL A 138 -31.42 -34.30 -16.22
N GLN A 139 -31.34 -33.33 -17.14
CA GLN A 139 -31.48 -33.56 -18.58
C GLN A 139 -30.14 -33.82 -19.29
N ILE A 140 -29.03 -33.58 -18.60
CA ILE A 140 -27.68 -33.70 -19.17
C ILE A 140 -27.11 -35.06 -18.81
N SER A 141 -26.94 -35.91 -19.82
CA SER A 141 -26.40 -37.27 -19.65
C SER A 141 -24.90 -37.33 -19.93
N ASP A 142 -24.39 -36.46 -20.81
CA ASP A 142 -23.03 -36.49 -21.32
C ASP A 142 -22.21 -35.26 -20.92
N LEU A 143 -20.91 -35.46 -20.68
CA LEU A 143 -19.97 -34.40 -20.34
C LEU A 143 -19.92 -33.28 -21.39
N TRP A 144 -20.01 -33.62 -22.68
CA TRP A 144 -19.97 -32.62 -23.75
C TRP A 144 -21.17 -31.66 -23.73
N GLN A 145 -22.36 -32.16 -23.36
CA GLN A 145 -23.55 -31.33 -23.19
C GLN A 145 -23.37 -30.38 -21.99
N PHE A 146 -22.77 -30.87 -20.90
CA PHE A 146 -22.41 -30.02 -19.76
C PHE A 146 -21.40 -28.93 -20.14
N LEU A 147 -20.37 -29.27 -20.94
CA LEU A 147 -19.39 -28.30 -21.42
C LEU A 147 -20.00 -27.23 -22.32
N LEU A 148 -20.93 -27.62 -23.22
CA LEU A 148 -21.65 -26.68 -24.08
C LEU A 148 -22.53 -25.71 -23.30
N PHE A 149 -22.97 -26.08 -22.10
CA PHE A 149 -23.65 -25.16 -21.18
C PHE A 149 -22.68 -24.31 -20.36
N LEU A 150 -21.66 -24.94 -19.77
CA LEU A 150 -20.73 -24.29 -18.85
C LEU A 150 -19.86 -23.24 -19.56
N PHE A 151 -19.38 -23.53 -20.77
CA PHE A 151 -18.51 -22.64 -21.52
C PHE A 151 -19.15 -21.27 -21.80
N PRO A 152 -20.34 -21.16 -22.45
CA PRO A 152 -20.97 -19.87 -22.68
C PRO A 152 -21.37 -19.18 -21.38
N LEU A 153 -21.76 -19.93 -20.34
CA LEU A 153 -22.07 -19.35 -19.04
C LEU A 153 -20.85 -18.66 -18.41
N LEU A 154 -19.71 -19.35 -18.34
CA LEU A 154 -18.49 -18.78 -17.77
C LEU A 154 -17.94 -17.64 -18.63
N ALA A 155 -17.99 -17.78 -19.96
CA ALA A 155 -17.55 -16.74 -20.89
C ALA A 155 -18.39 -15.46 -20.74
N THR A 156 -19.71 -15.58 -20.64
CA THR A 156 -20.60 -14.42 -20.43
C THR A 156 -20.39 -13.77 -19.07
N MET A 157 -20.24 -14.55 -17.99
CA MET A 157 -19.93 -13.99 -16.67
C MET A 157 -18.57 -13.28 -16.63
N GLN A 158 -17.56 -13.84 -17.29
CA GLN A 158 -16.23 -13.23 -17.38
C GLN A 158 -16.26 -11.95 -18.23
N LEU A 159 -17.05 -11.92 -19.31
CA LEU A 159 -17.25 -10.72 -20.11
C LEU A 159 -17.97 -9.62 -19.31
N LEU A 160 -19.01 -9.96 -18.56
CA LEU A 160 -19.73 -9.03 -17.69
C LEU A 160 -18.83 -8.47 -16.59
N LYS A 161 -17.94 -9.29 -16.03
CA LYS A 161 -16.90 -8.84 -15.08
C LYS A 161 -16.00 -7.76 -15.68
N LEU A 162 -15.60 -7.90 -16.95
CA LEU A 162 -14.75 -6.94 -17.65
C LEU A 162 -15.50 -5.67 -18.05
N GLN A 163 -16.74 -5.81 -18.53
CA GLN A 163 -17.56 -4.68 -18.99
C GLN A 163 -18.12 -3.84 -17.83
N MET A 164 -18.37 -4.45 -16.66
CA MET A 164 -18.97 -3.79 -15.50
C MET A 164 -17.98 -3.72 -14.32
N PRO A 165 -16.98 -2.82 -14.34
CA PRO A 165 -15.96 -2.74 -13.28
C PRO A 165 -16.55 -2.47 -11.90
N LYS A 166 -17.71 -1.81 -11.83
CA LYS A 166 -18.45 -1.58 -10.56
C LYS A 166 -18.92 -2.87 -9.88
N PHE A 167 -19.23 -3.91 -10.66
CA PHE A 167 -19.74 -5.20 -10.19
C PHE A 167 -18.71 -6.33 -10.35
N ALA A 168 -17.47 -6.01 -10.74
CA ALA A 168 -16.43 -7.00 -11.01
C ALA A 168 -16.17 -7.96 -9.83
N ALA A 169 -16.26 -7.45 -8.60
CA ALA A 169 -16.13 -8.27 -7.39
C ALA A 169 -17.28 -9.28 -7.23
N LEU A 170 -18.52 -8.89 -7.56
CA LEU A 170 -19.69 -9.77 -7.51
C LEU A 170 -19.57 -10.88 -8.55
N TRP A 171 -19.29 -10.53 -9.80
CA TRP A 171 -19.10 -11.51 -10.88
C TRP A 171 -17.92 -12.44 -10.60
N GLY A 172 -16.82 -11.91 -10.07
CA GLY A 172 -15.67 -12.71 -9.66
C GLY A 172 -16.02 -13.73 -8.57
N GLN A 173 -16.79 -13.34 -7.55
CA GLN A 173 -17.25 -14.26 -6.51
C GLN A 173 -18.23 -15.32 -7.08
N LEU A 174 -19.18 -14.92 -7.94
CA LEU A 174 -20.07 -15.87 -8.60
C LEU A 174 -19.29 -16.96 -9.33
N ILE A 175 -18.32 -16.57 -10.17
CA ILE A 175 -17.48 -17.50 -10.94
C ILE A 175 -16.72 -18.46 -10.02
N VAL A 176 -16.05 -17.93 -8.98
CA VAL A 176 -15.20 -18.73 -8.09
C VAL A 176 -16.02 -19.70 -7.24
N PHE A 177 -17.15 -19.26 -6.67
CA PHE A 177 -17.96 -20.10 -5.79
C PHE A 177 -18.93 -21.02 -6.54
N MET A 178 -19.23 -20.75 -7.83
CA MET A 178 -20.14 -21.54 -8.66
C MET A 178 -19.88 -23.04 -8.58
N GLY A 179 -18.61 -23.43 -8.77
CA GLY A 179 -18.23 -24.85 -8.77
C GLY A 179 -18.57 -25.55 -7.46
N SER A 180 -18.41 -24.85 -6.34
CA SER A 180 -18.73 -25.38 -5.01
C SER A 180 -20.25 -25.56 -4.79
N PHE A 181 -21.09 -24.72 -5.40
CA PHE A 181 -22.56 -24.77 -5.22
C PHE A 181 -23.27 -25.71 -6.19
N ILE A 182 -22.75 -25.89 -7.40
CA ILE A 182 -23.30 -26.87 -8.35
C ILE A 182 -22.93 -28.29 -7.89
N ALA A 183 -21.71 -28.49 -7.37
CA ALA A 183 -21.22 -29.75 -6.81
C ALA A 183 -21.53 -30.95 -7.74
N VAL A 184 -20.97 -30.92 -8.95
CA VAL A 184 -21.16 -31.97 -9.97
C VAL A 184 -20.49 -33.25 -9.50
N THR A 185 -21.27 -34.31 -9.28
CA THR A 185 -20.78 -35.65 -8.95
C THR A 185 -20.93 -36.60 -10.15
N ASN A 186 -20.06 -37.60 -10.23
CA ASN A 186 -20.18 -38.71 -11.18
C ASN A 186 -20.06 -40.04 -10.42
N PRO A 187 -21.14 -40.85 -10.28
CA PRO A 187 -22.48 -40.66 -10.86
C PRO A 187 -23.24 -39.45 -10.26
N PRO A 188 -24.19 -38.87 -11.01
CA PRO A 188 -24.97 -37.72 -10.54
C PRO A 188 -25.96 -38.14 -9.44
N VAL A 189 -25.84 -37.52 -8.26
CA VAL A 189 -26.76 -37.74 -7.12
C VAL A 189 -27.63 -36.49 -6.94
N TYR A 190 -28.94 -36.68 -7.04
CA TYR A 190 -29.94 -35.62 -6.91
C TYR A 190 -30.72 -35.75 -5.61
N ASP A 191 -30.04 -35.55 -4.48
CA ASP A 191 -30.70 -35.44 -3.17
C ASP A 191 -31.01 -33.97 -2.86
N PHE A 192 -32.28 -33.67 -2.68
CA PHE A 192 -32.76 -32.32 -2.36
C PHE A 192 -32.46 -31.92 -0.91
N ALA A 193 -32.58 -32.85 0.05
CA ALA A 193 -32.30 -32.58 1.45
C ALA A 193 -30.82 -32.28 1.66
N ASP A 194 -29.94 -33.09 1.07
CA ASP A 194 -28.49 -32.86 1.15
C ASP A 194 -28.08 -31.57 0.45
N PHE A 195 -28.67 -31.26 -0.71
CA PHE A 195 -28.39 -30.01 -1.41
C PHE A 195 -28.78 -28.77 -0.61
N LEU A 196 -29.98 -28.78 -0.01
CA LEU A 196 -30.42 -27.67 0.85
C LEU A 196 -29.54 -27.57 2.10
N ASN A 197 -29.23 -28.68 2.74
CA ASN A 197 -28.41 -28.73 3.94
C ASN A 197 -26.99 -28.21 3.67
N ASP A 198 -26.38 -28.61 2.56
CA ASP A 198 -25.05 -28.17 2.13
C ASP A 198 -25.01 -26.66 1.83
N ASN A 199 -25.98 -26.15 1.06
CA ASN A 199 -26.04 -24.72 0.76
C ASN A 199 -26.34 -23.88 2.00
N LEU A 200 -27.24 -24.37 2.88
CA LEU A 200 -27.52 -23.71 4.15
C LEU A 200 -26.27 -23.69 5.03
N ALA A 201 -25.52 -24.79 5.09
CA ALA A 201 -24.26 -24.87 5.82
C ALA A 201 -23.25 -23.82 5.35
N LYS A 202 -23.06 -23.70 4.03
CA LYS A 202 -22.22 -22.66 3.42
C LYS A 202 -22.68 -21.26 3.83
N ILE A 203 -23.96 -20.94 3.68
CA ILE A 203 -24.50 -19.62 4.03
C ILE A 203 -24.33 -19.32 5.53
N VAL A 204 -24.63 -20.29 6.40
CA VAL A 204 -24.47 -20.16 7.85
C VAL A 204 -22.99 -19.99 8.24
N GLY A 205 -22.07 -20.71 7.59
CA GLY A 205 -20.63 -20.54 7.79
C GLY A 205 -20.17 -19.10 7.53
N VAL A 206 -20.63 -18.51 6.42
CA VAL A 206 -20.35 -17.09 6.13
C VAL A 206 -21.11 -16.15 7.07
N ALA A 207 -22.29 -16.52 7.58
CA ALA A 207 -23.05 -15.73 8.56
C ALA A 207 -22.29 -15.59 9.87
N LEU A 208 -21.74 -16.71 10.35
CA LEU A 208 -20.96 -16.75 11.57
C LEU A 208 -19.62 -16.04 11.40
N ALA A 209 -18.98 -16.15 10.24
CA ALA A 209 -17.81 -15.33 9.92
C ALA A 209 -18.18 -13.83 9.90
N TRP A 210 -19.26 -13.45 9.21
CA TRP A 210 -19.75 -12.06 9.18
C TRP A 210 -20.03 -11.53 10.60
N LEU A 211 -20.68 -12.34 11.44
CA LEU A 211 -20.99 -12.00 12.82
C LEU A 211 -19.71 -11.85 13.66
N ALA A 212 -18.73 -12.74 13.49
CA ALA A 212 -17.45 -12.63 14.16
C ALA A 212 -16.72 -11.34 13.78
N PHE A 213 -16.76 -10.91 12.51
CA PHE A 213 -16.22 -9.61 12.09
C PHE A 213 -17.04 -8.42 12.62
N ALA A 214 -18.33 -8.60 12.89
CA ALA A 214 -19.20 -7.57 13.46
C ALA A 214 -18.98 -7.38 14.98
N ILE A 215 -18.74 -8.48 15.70
CA ILE A 215 -18.46 -8.50 17.15
C ILE A 215 -17.00 -8.09 17.40
N LEU A 216 -16.05 -8.81 16.79
CA LEU A 216 -14.62 -8.54 16.85
C LEU A 216 -14.22 -7.65 15.68
N ARG A 217 -14.66 -6.39 15.75
CA ARG A 217 -14.42 -5.40 14.70
C ARG A 217 -12.90 -5.18 14.53
N PRO A 218 -12.39 -5.17 13.29
CA PRO A 218 -11.05 -4.66 13.04
C PRO A 218 -10.93 -3.23 13.58
N GLY A 219 -9.71 -2.84 14.00
CA GLY A 219 -9.43 -1.47 14.41
C GLY A 219 -9.92 -0.46 13.35
N SER A 220 -10.53 0.63 13.79
CA SER A 220 -11.06 1.68 12.91
C SER A 220 -9.99 2.14 11.91
N ASP A 221 -10.35 2.15 10.61
CA ASP A 221 -9.46 2.55 9.51
C ASP A 221 -8.86 3.95 9.75
N ALA A 222 -9.65 4.86 10.36
CA ALA A 222 -9.19 6.20 10.75
C ALA A 222 -8.13 6.17 11.87
N ARG A 223 -8.18 5.22 12.80
CA ARG A 223 -7.14 5.08 13.83
C ARG A 223 -5.86 4.52 13.23
N LYS A 224 -5.97 3.56 12.30
CA LYS A 224 -4.83 2.98 11.57
C LYS A 224 -4.16 4.04 10.70
N SER A 225 -4.93 4.78 9.90
CA SER A 225 -4.42 5.86 9.05
C SER A 225 -3.68 6.92 9.87
N ARG A 226 -4.24 7.34 11.02
CA ARG A 226 -3.58 8.26 11.97
C ARG A 226 -2.31 7.67 12.59
N ARG A 227 -2.25 6.37 12.88
CA ARG A 227 -1.06 5.68 13.41
C ARG A 227 0.07 5.66 12.37
N HIS A 228 -0.25 5.32 11.12
CA HIS A 228 0.71 5.34 10.02
C HIS A 228 1.23 6.74 9.71
N ILE A 229 0.36 7.76 9.70
CA ILE A 229 0.80 9.16 9.53
C ILE A 229 1.73 9.58 10.67
N ARG A 230 1.43 9.20 11.91
CA ARG A 230 2.32 9.48 13.07
C ARG A 230 3.64 8.73 12.98
N ALA A 231 3.65 7.47 12.53
CA ALA A 231 4.87 6.71 12.28
C ALA A 231 5.73 7.39 11.21
N LEU A 232 5.16 7.69 10.04
CA LEU A 232 5.85 8.39 8.95
C LEU A 232 6.45 9.74 9.41
N ARG A 233 5.73 10.47 10.26
CA ARG A 233 6.24 11.73 10.82
C ARG A 233 7.42 11.52 11.77
N ARG A 234 7.35 10.52 12.65
CA ARG A 234 8.46 10.15 13.55
C ARG A 234 9.69 9.75 12.75
N ASP A 235 9.51 8.87 11.78
CA ASP A 235 10.60 8.36 10.95
C ASP A 235 11.23 9.50 10.14
N PHE A 236 10.44 10.45 9.64
CA PHE A 236 10.98 11.64 8.99
C PHE A 236 11.75 12.57 9.95
N VAL A 237 11.26 12.77 11.18
CA VAL A 237 11.99 13.55 12.20
C VAL A 237 13.34 12.90 12.51
N ASP A 238 13.40 11.56 12.53
CA ASP A 238 14.65 10.81 12.65
C ASP A 238 15.61 11.09 11.48
N GLN A 239 15.09 11.14 10.24
CA GLN A 239 15.88 11.48 9.05
C GLN A 239 16.48 12.89 9.06
N LEU A 240 15.78 13.85 9.67
CA LEU A 240 16.27 15.22 9.84
C LEU A 240 17.36 15.35 10.92
N SER A 241 17.59 14.32 11.72
CA SER A 241 18.61 14.35 12.77
C SER A 241 20.03 14.25 12.18
N ARG A 242 21.04 14.62 12.99
CA ARG A 242 22.45 14.50 12.59
C ARG A 242 22.84 13.06 12.28
N HIS A 243 22.37 12.11 13.09
CA HIS A 243 22.64 10.69 12.97
C HIS A 243 21.31 9.93 12.97
N PRO A 244 20.70 9.68 11.80
CA PRO A 244 19.45 8.95 11.70
C PRO A 244 19.67 7.48 12.05
N THR A 245 18.65 6.85 12.60
CA THR A 245 18.66 5.41 12.90
C THR A 245 18.44 4.55 11.66
N LEU A 246 17.63 5.05 10.73
CA LEU A 246 17.31 4.38 9.46
C LEU A 246 18.16 4.94 8.32
N SER A 247 18.60 4.07 7.42
CA SER A 247 19.26 4.48 6.16
C SER A 247 18.29 5.15 5.19
N GLU A 248 18.82 5.85 4.18
CA GLU A 248 18.03 6.51 3.13
C GLU A 248 17.06 5.53 2.45
N SER A 249 17.56 4.36 2.06
CA SER A 249 16.79 3.36 1.32
C SER A 249 15.76 2.64 2.18
N GLU A 250 16.02 2.43 3.47
CA GLU A 250 15.06 1.87 4.41
C GLU A 250 13.89 2.84 4.65
N PHE A 251 14.19 4.13 4.85
CA PHE A 251 13.15 5.15 5.01
C PHE A 251 12.31 5.33 3.74
N GLU A 252 12.95 5.35 2.58
CA GLU A 252 12.26 5.39 1.29
C GLU A 252 11.32 4.18 1.14
N SER A 253 11.80 2.97 1.44
CA SER A 253 10.98 1.77 1.41
C SER A 253 9.80 1.81 2.39
N LEU A 254 10.01 2.29 3.62
CA LEU A 254 8.93 2.42 4.61
C LEU A 254 7.88 3.43 4.14
N THR A 255 8.32 4.54 3.54
CA THR A 255 7.42 5.54 2.98
C THR A 255 6.57 4.94 1.87
N TYR A 256 7.15 4.18 0.93
CA TYR A 256 6.39 3.47 -0.10
C TYR A 256 5.45 2.41 0.47
N HIS A 257 5.87 1.68 1.51
CA HIS A 257 5.02 0.71 2.19
C HIS A 257 3.78 1.38 2.80
N HIS A 258 3.96 2.49 3.52
CA HIS A 258 2.85 3.28 4.04
C HIS A 258 1.99 3.88 2.94
N VAL A 259 2.58 4.31 1.82
CA VAL A 259 1.82 4.78 0.66
C VAL A 259 0.92 3.70 0.09
N SER A 260 1.45 2.48 -0.07
CA SER A 260 0.71 1.32 -0.56
C SER A 260 -0.40 0.87 0.40
N GLN A 261 -0.15 0.92 1.72
CA GLN A 261 -1.18 0.59 2.72
C GLN A 261 -2.29 1.65 2.77
N LEU A 262 -1.94 2.94 2.74
CA LEU A 262 -2.93 4.03 2.81
C LEU A 262 -3.68 4.25 1.50
N SER A 263 -3.08 3.94 0.34
CA SER A 263 -3.78 4.03 -0.94
C SER A 263 -4.99 3.09 -1.00
N ASN A 264 -4.89 1.94 -0.32
CA ASN A 264 -5.96 0.95 -0.17
C ASN A 264 -6.96 1.27 0.96
N SER A 265 -6.67 2.25 1.82
CA SER A 265 -7.57 2.67 2.90
C SER A 265 -8.78 3.47 2.37
N GLN A 266 -9.90 3.44 3.10
CA GLN A 266 -11.12 4.19 2.75
C GLN A 266 -11.05 5.65 3.23
N ASP A 267 -10.03 6.01 4.03
CA ASP A 267 -9.82 7.36 4.55
C ASP A 267 -9.26 8.30 3.46
N ALA A 268 -10.17 9.02 2.80
CA ALA A 268 -9.82 9.95 1.73
C ALA A 268 -8.91 11.10 2.19
N LEU A 269 -9.02 11.53 3.45
CA LEU A 269 -8.20 12.61 3.99
C LEU A 269 -6.76 12.14 4.22
N ALA A 270 -6.59 10.98 4.85
CA ALA A 270 -5.27 10.40 5.06
C ALA A 270 -4.58 10.06 3.74
N ARG A 271 -5.32 9.52 2.76
CA ARG A 271 -4.79 9.24 1.42
C ARG A 271 -4.34 10.51 0.70
N ARG A 272 -5.15 11.58 0.72
CA ARG A 272 -4.76 12.88 0.13
C ARG A 272 -3.55 13.48 0.84
N TRP A 273 -3.53 13.40 2.18
CA TRP A 273 -2.40 13.90 2.97
C TRP A 273 -1.12 13.15 2.60
N LEU A 274 -1.15 11.82 2.55
CA LEU A 274 0.02 11.01 2.25
C LEU A 274 0.48 11.18 0.79
N LEU A 275 -0.43 11.28 -0.19
CA LEU A 275 -0.04 11.55 -1.58
C LEU A 275 0.62 12.93 -1.74
N ARG A 276 0.07 13.96 -1.07
CA ARG A 276 0.61 15.32 -1.17
C ARG A 276 1.90 15.48 -0.38
N TRP A 277 1.95 14.97 0.84
CA TRP A 277 3.04 15.24 1.79
C TRP A 277 4.08 14.14 1.82
N GLY A 278 3.74 12.88 1.57
CA GLY A 278 4.70 11.77 1.53
C GLY A 278 5.81 12.01 0.51
N VAL A 279 5.46 12.51 -0.68
CA VAL A 279 6.44 12.88 -1.73
C VAL A 279 7.34 14.04 -1.29
N VAL A 280 6.78 15.03 -0.59
CA VAL A 280 7.54 16.19 -0.08
C VAL A 280 8.53 15.74 0.98
N LEU A 281 8.10 14.90 1.93
CA LEU A 281 8.96 14.34 2.98
C LEU A 281 10.10 13.52 2.37
N LEU A 282 9.80 12.68 1.39
CA LEU A 282 10.80 11.87 0.68
C LEU A 282 11.81 12.74 -0.09
N ASN A 283 11.34 13.78 -0.79
CA ASN A 283 12.24 14.72 -1.45
C ASN A 283 13.13 15.47 -0.45
N CYS A 284 12.57 15.86 0.71
CA CYS A 284 13.35 16.48 1.78
C CYS A 284 14.42 15.52 2.32
N SER A 285 14.08 14.27 2.63
CA SER A 285 15.05 13.30 3.16
C SER A 285 16.20 13.06 2.18
N HIS A 286 15.91 12.91 0.87
CA HIS A 286 16.97 12.77 -0.14
C HIS A 286 17.94 13.97 -0.16
N VAL A 287 17.44 15.20 -0.02
CA VAL A 287 18.32 16.38 0.00
C VAL A 287 19.14 16.43 1.28
N VAL A 288 18.57 16.02 2.42
CA VAL A 288 19.30 15.94 3.69
C VAL A 288 20.39 14.87 3.64
N TRP A 289 20.14 13.72 3.03
CA TRP A 289 21.17 12.70 2.77
C TRP A 289 22.26 13.23 1.84
N GLN A 290 21.89 13.88 0.74
CA GLN A 290 22.87 14.54 -0.13
C GLN A 290 23.71 15.60 0.58
N LEU A 291 23.10 16.33 1.52
CA LEU A 291 23.81 17.29 2.36
C LEU A 291 24.76 16.59 3.34
N ARG A 292 24.36 15.44 3.91
CA ARG A 292 25.17 14.64 4.85
C ARG A 292 26.37 13.98 4.17
N ASP A 293 26.15 13.39 2.99
CA ASP A 293 27.18 12.74 2.17
C ASP A 293 28.11 13.75 1.48
N TRP A 294 27.75 15.04 1.51
CA TRP A 294 28.62 16.08 1.00
C TRP A 294 29.84 16.25 1.91
N GLU A 295 30.99 15.82 1.42
CA GLU A 295 32.29 16.01 2.05
C GLU A 295 33.10 17.06 1.29
N SER A 296 33.75 17.95 2.05
CA SER A 296 34.76 18.85 1.52
C SER A 296 36.03 18.71 2.34
N ARG A 297 37.19 18.89 1.69
CA ARG A 297 38.50 18.90 2.37
C ARG A 297 38.69 20.09 3.32
N SER A 298 37.74 21.03 3.34
CA SER A 298 37.81 22.26 4.14
C SER A 298 36.90 22.17 5.37
N ASP A 299 37.52 22.22 6.55
CA ASP A 299 36.85 22.27 7.86
C ASP A 299 35.78 23.37 8.04
N PRO A 300 35.89 24.60 7.47
CA PRO A 300 34.84 25.60 7.67
C PRO A 300 33.53 25.26 6.94
N LEU A 301 33.58 24.63 5.76
CA LEU A 301 32.36 24.29 5.01
C LEU A 301 31.63 23.08 5.60
N SER A 302 32.36 22.13 6.21
CA SER A 302 31.73 21.02 6.95
C SER A 302 30.97 21.54 8.17
N ARG A 303 31.48 22.57 8.87
CA ARG A 303 30.74 23.23 9.96
C ARG A 303 29.45 23.90 9.47
N VAL A 304 29.47 24.55 8.30
CA VAL A 304 28.25 25.15 7.71
C VAL A 304 27.23 24.08 7.38
N ARG A 305 27.65 22.96 6.78
CA ARG A 305 26.79 21.78 6.53
C ARG A 305 26.15 21.26 7.83
N ASP A 306 26.94 21.05 8.87
CA ASP A 306 26.46 20.51 10.15
C ASP A 306 25.51 21.49 10.86
N ASN A 307 25.76 22.79 10.70
CA ASN A 307 24.85 23.85 11.16
C ASN A 307 23.51 23.79 10.40
N CYS A 308 23.52 23.68 9.07
CA CYS A 308 22.31 23.50 8.26
C CYS A 308 21.49 22.29 8.74
N ILE A 309 22.12 21.15 8.99
CA ILE A 309 21.45 19.95 9.51
C ILE A 309 20.86 20.22 10.90
N SER A 310 21.57 20.92 11.79
CA SER A 310 21.01 21.26 13.10
C SER A 310 19.83 22.22 13.07
N LEU A 311 19.75 23.12 12.08
CA LEU A 311 18.61 24.03 11.91
C LEU A 311 17.32 23.31 11.53
N LEU A 312 17.41 22.07 11.02
CA LEU A 312 16.25 21.24 10.71
C LEU A 312 15.58 20.68 11.98
N ARG A 313 16.27 20.71 13.12
CA ARG A 313 15.76 20.20 14.38
C ARG A 313 14.57 21.04 14.83
N GLY A 314 13.41 20.40 14.94
CA GLY A 314 12.17 21.06 15.38
C GLY A 314 11.33 21.64 14.24
N VAL A 315 11.72 21.50 12.97
CA VAL A 315 10.85 21.87 11.83
C VAL A 315 9.56 21.03 11.83
N MET A 316 9.65 19.78 12.27
CA MET A 316 8.51 18.87 12.36
C MET A 316 8.48 18.12 13.69
N SER A 317 7.27 17.76 14.12
CA SER A 317 7.01 16.89 15.27
C SER A 317 6.02 15.79 14.87
N GLU A 318 5.81 14.80 15.75
CA GLU A 318 4.78 13.77 15.54
C GLU A 318 3.38 14.36 15.30
N ARG A 319 3.10 15.51 15.92
CA ARG A 319 1.83 16.23 15.83
C ARG A 319 1.68 17.04 14.54
N GLY A 320 2.76 17.26 13.81
CA GLY A 320 2.78 17.96 12.52
C GLY A 320 3.92 18.97 12.40
N VAL A 321 3.87 19.74 11.32
CA VAL A 321 4.82 20.80 10.98
C VAL A 321 4.71 21.94 12.00
N GLN A 322 5.85 22.41 12.50
CA GLN A 322 5.92 23.59 13.36
C GLN A 322 6.16 24.81 12.47
N GLN A 323 5.10 25.53 12.09
CA GLN A 323 5.20 26.64 11.12
C GLN A 323 6.18 27.75 11.55
N LYS A 324 6.25 28.07 12.84
CA LYS A 324 7.17 29.11 13.37
C LYS A 324 8.64 28.70 13.23
N SER A 325 8.99 27.48 13.60
CA SER A 325 10.37 27.00 13.46
C SER A 325 10.71 26.80 11.99
N LEU A 326 9.79 26.28 11.18
CA LEU A 326 9.96 26.14 9.73
C LEU A 326 10.31 27.50 9.08
N ALA A 327 9.54 28.55 9.37
CA ALA A 327 9.78 29.88 8.81
C ALA A 327 11.16 30.44 9.21
N ALA A 328 11.54 30.30 10.48
CA ALA A 328 12.86 30.71 10.97
C ALA A 328 14.00 29.91 10.30
N THR A 329 13.83 28.59 10.15
CA THR A 329 14.79 27.73 9.46
C THR A 329 14.92 28.10 7.98
N LEU A 330 13.82 28.40 7.28
CA LEU A 330 13.84 28.81 5.88
C LEU A 330 14.58 30.13 5.68
N GLU A 331 14.35 31.11 6.55
CA GLU A 331 15.06 32.39 6.51
C GLU A 331 16.56 32.22 6.73
N GLU A 332 16.96 31.38 7.71
CA GLU A 332 18.36 31.11 7.98
C GLU A 332 19.04 30.34 6.84
N LEU A 333 18.37 29.33 6.27
CA LEU A 333 18.87 28.60 5.09
C LEU A 333 19.08 29.54 3.90
N GLN A 334 18.16 30.50 3.69
CA GLN A 334 18.30 31.51 2.64
C GLN A 334 19.51 32.40 2.88
N ARG A 335 19.71 32.89 4.11
CA ARG A 335 20.89 33.68 4.49
C ARG A 335 22.20 32.92 4.26
N ILE A 336 22.23 31.62 4.60
CA ILE A 336 23.39 30.75 4.36
C ILE A 336 23.66 30.58 2.85
N CYS A 337 22.62 30.33 2.04
CA CYS A 337 22.74 30.26 0.58
C CYS A 337 23.38 31.53 -0.01
N ASP A 338 22.88 32.70 0.36
CA ASP A 338 23.35 33.97 -0.20
C ASP A 338 24.76 34.35 0.30
N SER A 339 25.15 33.87 1.48
CA SER A 339 26.54 33.97 1.96
C SER A 339 27.49 33.04 1.19
N LEU A 340 27.10 31.78 1.00
CA LEU A 340 27.91 30.78 0.29
C LEU A 340 28.06 31.11 -1.20
N ALA A 341 27.03 31.68 -1.84
CA ALA A 341 27.06 32.07 -3.25
C ALA A 341 28.12 33.16 -3.55
N ARG A 342 28.36 34.06 -2.60
CA ARG A 342 29.37 35.12 -2.69
C ARG A 342 30.80 34.61 -2.48
N HIS A 343 30.96 33.37 -2.03
CA HIS A 343 32.27 32.78 -1.80
C HIS A 343 32.96 32.36 -3.12
N HIS A 344 34.28 32.52 -3.17
CA HIS A 344 35.08 32.25 -4.38
C HIS A 344 35.30 30.75 -4.63
N GLN A 345 35.20 29.92 -3.60
CA GLN A 345 35.44 28.48 -3.70
C GLN A 345 34.30 27.75 -4.42
N PRO A 346 34.59 26.85 -5.39
CA PRO A 346 33.57 26.10 -6.11
C PRO A 346 32.78 25.16 -5.18
N ALA A 347 33.43 24.58 -4.17
CA ALA A 347 32.79 23.73 -3.16
C ALA A 347 31.69 24.49 -2.37
N ALA A 348 31.91 25.76 -2.05
CA ALA A 348 30.92 26.59 -1.37
C ALA A 348 29.67 26.82 -2.24
N ARG A 349 29.84 26.95 -3.56
CA ARG A 349 28.73 27.12 -4.52
C ARG A 349 27.94 25.83 -4.72
N GLU A 350 28.61 24.68 -4.73
CA GLU A 350 27.95 23.37 -4.72
C GLU A 350 27.13 23.18 -3.44
N LEU A 351 27.68 23.53 -2.28
CA LEU A 351 26.95 23.52 -1.02
C LEU A 351 25.75 24.48 -1.06
N ALA A 352 25.90 25.69 -1.59
CA ALA A 352 24.80 26.64 -1.78
C ALA A 352 23.66 26.06 -2.63
N ALA A 353 23.99 25.31 -3.69
CA ALA A 353 23.01 24.63 -4.54
C ALA A 353 22.25 23.51 -3.80
N ILE A 354 22.92 22.73 -2.93
CA ILE A 354 22.28 21.70 -2.10
C ILE A 354 21.38 22.35 -1.04
N VAL A 355 21.88 23.38 -0.34
CA VAL A 355 21.11 24.12 0.69
C VAL A 355 19.90 24.81 0.07
N TRP A 356 20.01 25.37 -1.15
CA TRP A 356 18.87 25.94 -1.87
C TRP A 356 17.82 24.89 -2.24
N ARG A 357 18.25 23.68 -2.61
CA ARG A 357 17.30 22.56 -2.84
C ARG A 357 16.56 22.17 -1.56
N LEU A 358 17.25 22.22 -0.43
CA LEU A 358 16.65 21.94 0.88
C LEU A 358 15.63 23.02 1.25
N TYR A 359 15.95 24.29 1.01
CA TYR A 359 15.02 25.40 1.14
C TYR A 359 13.75 25.17 0.28
N CYS A 360 13.92 24.84 -1.00
CA CYS A 360 12.80 24.60 -1.91
C CYS A 360 11.94 23.38 -1.55
N SER A 361 12.52 22.33 -0.97
CA SER A 361 11.76 21.16 -0.53
C SER A 361 11.01 21.43 0.77
N LEU A 362 11.62 22.16 1.70
CA LEU A 362 11.00 22.55 2.97
C LEU A 362 9.93 23.63 2.82
N SER A 363 10.07 24.57 1.89
CA SER A 363 9.07 25.62 1.67
C SER A 363 7.70 25.06 1.26
N GLN A 364 7.68 23.88 0.63
CA GLN A 364 6.43 23.19 0.33
C GLN A 364 5.65 22.83 1.60
N LEU A 365 6.33 22.57 2.73
CA LEU A 365 5.73 22.27 4.02
C LEU A 365 5.01 23.47 4.66
N GLU A 366 5.21 24.71 4.18
CA GLU A 366 4.44 25.87 4.65
C GLU A 366 2.95 25.73 4.34
N GLN A 367 2.62 25.04 3.24
CA GLN A 367 1.23 24.75 2.86
C GLN A 367 0.64 23.57 3.63
N ALA A 368 1.42 22.93 4.53
CA ALA A 368 0.96 21.83 5.33
C ALA A 368 -0.04 22.31 6.38
N PRO A 369 -1.13 21.55 6.60
CA PRO A 369 -2.13 21.97 7.55
C PRO A 369 -1.50 22.02 8.95
N PRO A 370 -1.83 23.04 9.76
CA PRO A 370 -1.19 23.26 11.05
C PRO A 370 -1.44 22.09 12.00
N GLN A 371 -0.60 22.01 13.05
CA GLN A 371 -0.67 20.96 14.06
C GLN A 371 -2.11 20.76 14.56
N GLY A 372 -2.56 19.51 14.65
CA GLY A 372 -3.86 19.17 15.22
C GLY A 372 -5.02 18.96 14.23
N THR A 373 -4.91 19.44 12.99
CA THR A 373 -5.99 19.37 11.97
C THR A 373 -6.40 17.95 11.54
N LEU A 374 -5.52 16.96 11.71
CA LEU A 374 -5.83 15.53 11.51
C LEU A 374 -5.95 14.76 12.84
N ALA A 375 -5.71 15.45 13.97
CA ALA A 375 -5.73 14.85 15.31
C ALA A 375 -7.07 15.02 16.03
N SER A 376 -7.89 16.01 15.64
CA SER A 376 -9.31 16.10 15.99
C SER A 376 -10.09 15.04 15.21
#